data_AF-A0A851G842-F1
#
_entry.id   AF-A0A851G842-F1
#
_cell.length_a   1.000
_cell.length_b   1.000
_cell.length_c   1.000
_cell.angle_alpha   90.00
_cell.angle_beta   90.00
_cell.angle_gamma   90.00
#
_symmetry.space_group_name_H-M   'P 1'
#
loop_
_entity.id
_entity.type
_entity.pdbx_description
1 polymer ?
#
loop_
_entity_poly.entity_id
_entity_poly.type
_entity_poly.pdbx_seq_one_letter_code
_entity_poly.pdbx_strand_id
1 'polypeptide(L)'
;MNSIKIYTCHHKPSAFLNASIIKPLHVGKANTYNDIGCEGDDSGDNISFKNPFYCELTAHYWVWKNESLADYVGFMHYRRHLNFAEQQNHPEDNWGVVNYPLINAEYESQFGLSDESISTCVDGYDLLLPKKWSVTSAGSKNNLDHYAKGEFLHIKDYQSALDVVEELYPQYKAAIQQFNNATDGYYTNMFVMRKDMFLDYSEWLFAILSNLEDRISMNNYNAQEKRVIGHIAERLFNIYIIKCQQDKQLKIKELQRTFVTAETFNGKLKPVFDESVPVVISFDNNYALSGGALINSIVLHSDANRNYDIVVLENKVSHLNKQRLIKLVAGHNNISLRFFDVNSFTEMSDVHTRAHFSASTYARLFIPQLFREYKKVVFIDSDTVVKADLATLLDVEIGTNLVAAVKDIVMEGFVKFGTMSESDDGIMPAEQYLKKTLGMTNPDEYFQAGIIVFNVEQMVTENTFAQLMSALKAKKYWFLDQDIMNKVFFGRVKFLPLEWNVYHGNGNTDDFFPNLKFSTYMRFLQARRNPKMIHYAGENKPWNTEKVDFYDDFLENVLSTPWEKEIYYRQLPVATVVPNQHTELQQTVLLQTKIKRALMPYVNKYAPVGSPRRNKLIKYYYKVRRSILG
;
A
#
# COMPACT_ATOMS: atom_id res chain seq x y z
N MET A 1 12.72 -36.01 -4.66
CA MET A 1 11.44 -35.31 -4.41
C MET A 1 11.17 -34.44 -5.60
N ASN A 2 9.91 -34.39 -6.06
CA ASN A 2 9.51 -33.49 -7.15
C ASN A 2 9.66 -32.04 -6.68
N SER A 3 10.16 -31.17 -7.55
CA SER A 3 10.23 -29.74 -7.30
C SER A 3 8.84 -29.10 -7.45
N ILE A 4 8.49 -28.17 -6.56
CA ILE A 4 7.16 -27.54 -6.53
C ILE A 4 7.34 -26.04 -6.38
N LYS A 5 6.61 -25.25 -7.19
CA LYS A 5 6.46 -23.81 -7.00
C LYS A 5 4.98 -23.43 -7.14
N ILE A 6 4.43 -22.77 -6.13
CA ILE A 6 3.06 -22.26 -6.14
C ILE A 6 3.11 -20.75 -5.97
N TYR A 7 2.43 -20.01 -6.84
CA TYR A 7 2.47 -18.55 -6.82
C TYR A 7 1.18 -17.98 -6.23
N THR A 8 1.28 -17.11 -5.22
CA THR A 8 0.12 -16.36 -4.69
C THR A 8 0.05 -14.99 -5.35
N CYS A 9 -1.11 -14.61 -5.87
CA CYS A 9 -1.30 -13.36 -6.61
C CYS A 9 -1.79 -12.23 -5.71
N HIS A 10 -0.98 -11.17 -5.54
CA HIS A 10 -1.24 -10.00 -4.69
C HIS A 10 -1.29 -8.72 -5.53
N HIS A 11 -2.32 -7.88 -5.34
CA HIS A 11 -2.44 -6.57 -6.05
C HIS A 11 -2.33 -5.38 -5.09
N LYS A 12 -2.07 -5.66 -3.81
CA LYS A 12 -1.92 -4.71 -2.71
C LYS A 12 -1.17 -5.39 -1.56
N PRO A 13 -0.58 -4.61 -0.64
CA PRO A 13 0.02 -5.16 0.57
C PRO A 13 -0.97 -6.08 1.30
N SER A 14 -0.54 -7.32 1.48
CA SER A 14 -1.30 -8.38 2.13
C SER A 14 -0.35 -9.43 2.68
N ALA A 15 -0.83 -10.30 3.57
CA ALA A 15 -0.02 -11.31 4.21
C ALA A 15 0.46 -12.38 3.21
N PHE A 16 1.71 -12.79 3.37
CA PHE A 16 2.36 -13.87 2.65
C PHE A 16 2.37 -15.13 3.50
N LEU A 17 2.21 -16.28 2.84
CA LEU A 17 2.39 -17.59 3.45
C LEU A 17 3.88 -17.88 3.66
N ASN A 18 4.20 -18.62 4.72
CA ASN A 18 5.57 -18.86 5.17
C ASN A 18 6.29 -19.98 4.41
N ALA A 19 5.55 -20.92 3.82
CA ALA A 19 6.11 -22.06 3.08
C ALA A 19 7.05 -21.59 1.96
N SER A 20 8.24 -22.19 1.89
CA SER A 20 9.28 -21.74 0.96
C SER A 20 8.93 -22.02 -0.50
N ILE A 21 8.08 -23.02 -0.76
CA ILE A 21 7.58 -23.35 -2.10
C ILE A 21 6.51 -22.37 -2.59
N ILE A 22 5.93 -21.56 -1.70
CA ILE A 22 4.92 -20.56 -2.03
C ILE A 22 5.62 -19.22 -2.32
N LYS A 23 5.41 -18.69 -3.52
CA LYS A 23 6.07 -17.47 -4.02
C LYS A 23 5.03 -16.37 -4.21
N PRO A 24 5.03 -15.31 -3.38
CA PRO A 24 4.14 -14.18 -3.62
C PRO A 24 4.58 -13.40 -4.87
N LEU A 25 3.61 -13.05 -5.71
CA LEU A 25 3.79 -12.18 -6.88
C LEU A 25 2.87 -10.97 -6.80
N HIS A 26 3.42 -9.79 -7.08
CA HIS A 26 2.68 -8.56 -7.25
C HIS A 26 2.13 -8.49 -8.67
N VAL A 27 0.84 -8.83 -8.82
CA VAL A 27 0.16 -8.81 -10.11
C VAL A 27 -0.31 -7.40 -10.50
N GLY A 28 -0.17 -7.06 -11.78
CA GLY A 28 -0.48 -5.71 -12.26
C GLY A 28 0.52 -4.65 -11.80
N LYS A 29 1.75 -5.05 -11.43
CA LYS A 29 2.79 -4.14 -10.97
C LYS A 29 3.08 -3.01 -11.97
N ALA A 30 3.01 -3.27 -13.28
CA ALA A 30 3.22 -2.23 -14.31
C ALA A 30 2.21 -1.07 -14.22
N ASN A 31 1.06 -1.26 -13.55
CA ASN A 31 0.02 -0.25 -13.40
C ASN A 31 0.13 0.54 -12.09
N THR A 32 1.12 0.26 -11.24
CA THR A 32 1.29 0.91 -9.93
C THR A 32 2.76 1.21 -9.64
N TYR A 33 2.99 2.32 -8.95
CA TYR A 33 4.33 2.68 -8.48
C TYR A 33 4.66 2.10 -7.10
N ASN A 34 3.68 1.48 -6.44
CA ASN A 34 3.87 0.95 -5.09
C ASN A 34 4.53 -0.43 -5.14
N ASP A 35 5.44 -0.63 -4.21
CA ASP A 35 5.93 -1.94 -3.80
C ASP A 35 5.01 -2.51 -2.71
N ILE A 36 4.93 -3.84 -2.66
CA ILE A 36 4.15 -4.58 -1.66
C ILE A 36 5.02 -5.64 -0.95
N GLY A 37 6.33 -5.66 -1.20
CA GLY A 37 7.27 -6.56 -0.54
C GLY A 37 7.45 -7.92 -1.23
N CYS A 38 7.07 -8.03 -2.50
CA CYS A 38 7.31 -9.21 -3.33
C CYS A 38 7.61 -8.82 -4.79
N GLU A 39 8.10 -9.78 -5.57
CA GLU A 39 8.44 -9.61 -6.99
C GLU A 39 7.20 -9.31 -7.82
N GLY A 40 7.34 -8.46 -8.85
CA GLY A 40 6.25 -8.10 -9.74
C GLY A 40 6.13 -9.00 -10.97
N ASP A 41 4.95 -9.04 -11.56
CA ASP A 41 4.69 -9.71 -12.84
C ASP A 41 5.06 -8.85 -14.07
N ASP A 42 5.89 -7.81 -13.89
CA ASP A 42 6.18 -6.75 -14.87
C ASP A 42 7.61 -6.77 -15.43
N SER A 43 8.39 -7.82 -15.14
CA SER A 43 9.73 -8.04 -15.69
C SER A 43 9.72 -9.01 -16.88
N GLY A 44 10.75 -8.97 -17.71
CA GLY A 44 10.87 -9.88 -18.87
C GLY A 44 9.71 -9.79 -19.86
N ASP A 45 9.33 -10.91 -20.47
CA ASP A 45 8.16 -11.00 -21.35
C ASP A 45 6.89 -11.08 -20.50
N ASN A 46 6.06 -10.03 -20.54
CA ASN A 46 4.95 -9.90 -19.61
C ASN A 46 3.75 -9.14 -20.17
N ILE A 47 2.62 -9.34 -19.48
CA ILE A 47 1.35 -8.67 -19.73
C ILE A 47 0.80 -7.99 -18.47
N SER A 48 1.67 -7.57 -17.54
CA SER A 48 1.27 -6.99 -16.26
C SER A 48 0.27 -5.84 -16.42
N PHE A 49 0.48 -4.97 -17.42
CA PHE A 49 -0.42 -3.85 -17.69
C PHE A 49 -1.86 -4.30 -18.01
N LYS A 50 -2.06 -5.53 -18.49
CA LYS A 50 -3.37 -6.12 -18.81
C LYS A 50 -4.10 -6.69 -17.58
N ASN A 51 -3.52 -6.64 -16.38
CA ASN A 51 -4.11 -7.19 -15.16
C ASN A 51 -5.56 -6.73 -14.85
N PRO A 52 -5.99 -5.48 -15.12
CA PRO A 52 -7.39 -5.08 -14.96
C PRO A 52 -8.39 -5.91 -15.77
N PHE A 53 -7.92 -6.60 -16.81
CA PHE A 53 -8.73 -7.44 -17.69
C PHE A 53 -8.46 -8.94 -17.52
N TYR A 54 -7.18 -9.30 -17.40
CA TYR A 54 -6.68 -10.67 -17.30
C TYR A 54 -6.68 -11.22 -15.86
N CYS A 55 -6.78 -10.35 -14.85
CA CYS A 55 -6.67 -10.73 -13.44
C CYS A 55 -5.40 -11.54 -13.18
N GLU A 56 -5.45 -12.62 -12.40
CA GLU A 56 -4.29 -13.45 -12.06
C GLU A 56 -3.65 -14.18 -13.27
N LEU A 57 -4.27 -14.14 -14.46
CA LEU A 57 -3.63 -14.69 -15.67
C LEU A 57 -2.36 -13.92 -16.03
N THR A 58 -2.16 -12.69 -15.56
CA THR A 58 -0.88 -12.00 -15.76
C THR A 58 0.27 -12.68 -15.00
N ALA A 59 0.01 -13.22 -13.80
CA ALA A 59 0.97 -14.08 -13.09
C ALA A 59 1.20 -15.38 -13.83
N HIS A 60 0.13 -16.05 -14.30
CA HIS A 60 0.25 -17.26 -15.10
C HIS A 60 1.15 -17.03 -16.31
N TYR A 61 0.88 -15.98 -17.09
CA TYR A 61 1.68 -15.62 -18.25
C TYR A 61 3.15 -15.35 -17.87
N TRP A 62 3.38 -14.53 -16.85
CA TRP A 62 4.72 -14.18 -16.43
C TRP A 62 5.53 -15.40 -15.99
N VAL A 63 4.94 -16.31 -15.21
CA VAL A 63 5.58 -17.57 -14.82
C VAL A 63 5.84 -18.45 -16.04
N TRP A 64 4.90 -18.55 -16.98
CA TRP A 64 5.09 -19.32 -18.21
C TRP A 64 6.27 -18.83 -19.05
N LYS A 65 6.46 -17.52 -19.15
CA LYS A 65 7.47 -16.92 -20.02
C LYS A 65 8.84 -16.74 -19.38
N ASN A 66 8.91 -16.53 -18.07
CA ASN A 66 10.14 -16.04 -17.43
C ASN A 66 10.71 -17.02 -16.39
N GLU A 67 9.87 -17.83 -15.74
CA GLU A 67 10.33 -18.67 -14.63
C GLU A 67 10.96 -19.98 -15.07
N SER A 68 12.00 -20.39 -14.34
CA SER A 68 12.47 -21.79 -14.38
C SER A 68 11.45 -22.69 -13.68
N LEU A 69 10.61 -23.34 -14.48
CA LEU A 69 9.48 -24.14 -14.00
C LEU A 69 9.92 -25.41 -13.26
N ALA A 70 9.35 -25.58 -12.06
CA ALA A 70 9.42 -26.79 -11.26
C ALA A 70 8.56 -27.92 -11.84
N ASP A 71 8.67 -29.14 -11.30
CA ASP A 71 7.90 -30.31 -11.75
C ASP A 71 6.39 -30.14 -11.56
N TYR A 72 6.00 -29.37 -10.54
CA TYR A 72 4.65 -28.87 -10.35
C TYR A 72 4.63 -27.35 -10.27
N VAL A 73 3.69 -26.75 -10.99
CA VAL A 73 3.43 -25.31 -11.02
C VAL A 73 2.01 -25.08 -10.55
N GLY A 74 1.82 -24.13 -9.63
CA GLY A 74 0.50 -23.80 -9.12
C GLY A 74 0.26 -22.33 -8.89
N PHE A 75 -1.01 -21.96 -8.76
CA PHE A 75 -1.45 -20.60 -8.48
C PHE A 75 -2.52 -20.62 -7.41
N MET A 76 -2.46 -19.63 -6.52
CA MET A 76 -3.47 -19.34 -5.51
C MET A 76 -3.71 -17.83 -5.44
N HIS A 77 -4.83 -17.42 -4.83
CA HIS A 77 -5.05 -16.00 -4.55
C HIS A 77 -4.45 -15.62 -3.20
N TYR A 78 -4.16 -14.34 -2.98
CA TYR A 78 -3.67 -13.85 -1.68
C TYR A 78 -4.58 -14.09 -0.46
N ARG A 79 -5.88 -14.37 -0.67
CA ARG A 79 -6.86 -14.64 0.40
C ARG A 79 -7.62 -15.95 0.23
N ARG A 80 -7.32 -16.73 -0.80
CA ARG A 80 -7.98 -18.01 -1.06
C ARG A 80 -6.92 -19.03 -1.42
N HIS A 81 -6.82 -20.06 -0.59
CA HIS A 81 -5.80 -21.08 -0.70
C HIS A 81 -6.44 -22.46 -0.74
N LEU A 82 -5.73 -23.42 -1.34
CA LEU A 82 -6.12 -24.83 -1.33
C LEU A 82 -5.76 -25.44 0.03
N ASN A 83 -6.66 -26.26 0.57
CA ASN A 83 -6.36 -27.09 1.73
C ASN A 83 -5.56 -28.32 1.28
N PHE A 84 -4.27 -28.40 1.63
CA PHE A 84 -3.42 -29.53 1.30
C PHE A 84 -3.32 -30.58 2.42
N ALA A 85 -3.97 -30.34 3.57
CA ALA A 85 -4.03 -31.33 4.65
C ALA A 85 -4.85 -32.57 4.23
N GLU A 86 -4.65 -33.70 4.91
CA GLU A 86 -5.47 -34.90 4.68
C GLU A 86 -6.95 -34.66 5.00
N GLN A 87 -7.24 -33.82 5.98
CA GLN A 87 -8.60 -33.48 6.40
C GLN A 87 -9.27 -32.55 5.38
N GLN A 88 -10.25 -33.08 4.63
CA GLN A 88 -10.97 -32.37 3.55
C GLN A 88 -12.48 -32.16 3.84
N ASN A 89 -12.88 -32.26 5.10
CA ASN A 89 -14.27 -32.20 5.56
C ASN A 89 -14.56 -31.04 6.53
N HIS A 90 -13.79 -29.96 6.47
CA HIS A 90 -14.10 -28.75 7.24
C HIS A 90 -15.45 -28.16 6.79
N PRO A 91 -16.22 -27.51 7.68
CA PRO A 91 -17.46 -26.85 7.30
C PRO A 91 -17.23 -25.78 6.23
N GLU A 92 -17.96 -25.90 5.12
CA GLU A 92 -17.97 -24.94 4.01
C GLU A 92 -19.21 -24.06 4.09
N ASP A 93 -19.12 -22.82 3.58
CA ASP A 93 -20.28 -21.96 3.39
C ASP A 93 -21.04 -22.29 2.08
N ASN A 94 -22.06 -21.49 1.74
CA ASN A 94 -22.88 -21.68 0.53
C ASN A 94 -22.07 -21.56 -0.79
N TRP A 95 -20.85 -21.04 -0.75
CA TRP A 95 -19.95 -20.91 -1.88
C TRP A 95 -18.88 -22.02 -1.92
N GLY A 96 -18.97 -22.99 -1.01
CA GLY A 96 -18.01 -24.09 -0.93
C GLY A 96 -16.63 -23.60 -0.51
N VAL A 97 -16.56 -22.67 0.45
CA VAL A 97 -15.30 -22.19 1.04
C VAL A 97 -15.29 -22.32 2.57
N VAL A 98 -14.13 -22.67 3.11
CA VAL A 98 -13.84 -22.75 4.55
C VAL A 98 -13.31 -21.38 5.00
N ASN A 99 -14.12 -20.67 5.78
CA ASN A 99 -13.77 -19.32 6.24
C ASN A 99 -12.80 -19.37 7.43
N TYR A 100 -11.76 -18.54 7.41
CA TYR A 100 -10.81 -18.40 8.52
C TYR A 100 -10.50 -16.91 8.79
N PRO A 101 -10.28 -16.48 10.06
CA PRO A 101 -10.09 -15.06 10.38
C PRO A 101 -8.89 -14.39 9.70
N LEU A 102 -7.67 -14.91 9.86
CA LEU A 102 -6.44 -14.27 9.40
C LEU A 102 -5.36 -15.31 9.08
N ILE A 103 -4.32 -14.93 8.33
CA ILE A 103 -3.15 -15.79 8.08
C ILE A 103 -2.24 -15.77 9.31
N ASN A 104 -2.12 -16.90 10.00
CA ASN A 104 -1.22 -17.16 11.13
C ASN A 104 -0.69 -18.61 11.05
N ALA A 105 0.16 -18.99 12.01
CA ALA A 105 0.75 -20.34 12.06
C ALA A 105 -0.32 -21.43 12.18
N GLU A 106 -1.41 -21.18 12.92
CA GLU A 106 -2.52 -22.11 13.08
C GLU A 106 -3.28 -22.34 11.77
N TYR A 107 -3.54 -21.28 11.00
CA TYR A 107 -4.12 -21.36 9.65
C TYR A 107 -3.27 -22.22 8.73
N GLU A 108 -1.96 -21.96 8.69
CA GLU A 108 -1.04 -22.67 7.82
C GLU A 108 -0.94 -24.15 8.21
N SER A 109 -0.86 -24.44 9.51
CA SER A 109 -0.84 -25.81 10.02
C SER A 109 -2.15 -26.55 9.75
N GLN A 110 -3.31 -25.92 9.98
CA GLN A 110 -4.62 -26.56 9.84
C GLN A 110 -4.89 -26.98 8.39
N PHE A 111 -4.46 -26.16 7.42
CA PHE A 111 -4.74 -26.40 6.00
C PHE A 111 -3.55 -26.96 5.22
N GLY A 112 -2.50 -27.41 5.91
CA GLY A 112 -1.34 -28.05 5.30
C GLY A 112 -0.56 -27.12 4.35
N LEU A 113 -0.50 -25.82 4.64
CA LEU A 113 0.24 -24.83 3.84
C LEU A 113 1.73 -24.83 4.22
N SER A 114 2.35 -26.01 4.20
CA SER A 114 3.77 -26.24 4.48
C SER A 114 4.42 -27.00 3.33
N ASP A 115 5.76 -26.90 3.21
CA ASP A 115 6.51 -27.56 2.16
C ASP A 115 6.26 -29.09 2.15
N GLU A 116 6.23 -29.72 3.32
CA GLU A 116 6.02 -31.17 3.49
C GLU A 116 4.60 -31.61 3.14
N SER A 117 3.58 -30.91 3.67
CA SER A 117 2.18 -31.26 3.42
C SER A 117 1.82 -31.08 1.95
N ILE A 118 2.29 -30.00 1.32
CA ILE A 118 2.07 -29.78 -0.12
C ILE A 118 2.78 -30.86 -0.93
N SER A 119 4.04 -31.17 -0.62
CA SER A 119 4.80 -32.21 -1.33
C SER A 119 4.12 -33.58 -1.28
N THR A 120 3.62 -33.95 -0.10
CA THR A 120 2.86 -35.20 0.09
C THR A 120 1.53 -35.16 -0.66
N CYS A 121 0.86 -34.01 -0.65
CA CYS A 121 -0.47 -33.89 -1.25
C CYS A 121 -0.44 -33.99 -2.78
N VAL A 122 0.60 -33.46 -3.44
CA VAL A 122 0.74 -33.48 -4.90
C VAL A 122 1.20 -34.82 -5.47
N ASP A 123 1.84 -35.66 -4.65
CA ASP A 123 2.47 -36.89 -5.13
C ASP A 123 1.46 -37.84 -5.79
N GLY A 124 1.82 -38.33 -6.98
CA GLY A 124 1.00 -39.26 -7.76
C GLY A 124 -0.21 -38.66 -8.49
N TYR A 125 -0.44 -37.33 -8.44
CA TYR A 125 -1.54 -36.65 -9.13
C TYR A 125 -1.06 -35.80 -10.32
N ASP A 126 -1.88 -35.68 -11.36
CA ASP A 126 -1.60 -34.83 -12.52
C ASP A 126 -1.99 -33.37 -12.25
N LEU A 127 -3.11 -33.19 -11.55
CA LEU A 127 -3.76 -31.92 -11.31
C LEU A 127 -4.45 -31.91 -9.94
N LEU A 128 -4.22 -30.86 -9.17
CA LEU A 128 -4.92 -30.54 -7.94
C LEU A 128 -5.63 -29.22 -8.13
N LEU A 129 -6.90 -29.16 -7.75
CA LEU A 129 -7.70 -27.96 -7.85
C LEU A 129 -8.87 -28.02 -6.86
N PRO A 130 -9.61 -26.92 -6.67
CA PRO A 130 -10.78 -26.92 -5.82
C PRO A 130 -11.85 -27.95 -6.21
N LYS A 131 -12.68 -28.34 -5.24
CA LYS A 131 -13.96 -29.03 -5.53
C LYS A 131 -14.81 -28.24 -6.53
N LYS A 132 -15.53 -28.96 -7.40
CA LYS A 132 -16.51 -28.33 -8.30
C LYS A 132 -17.59 -27.57 -7.52
N TRP A 133 -18.14 -26.54 -8.14
CA TRP A 133 -19.32 -25.84 -7.63
C TRP A 133 -20.48 -25.97 -8.62
N SER A 134 -21.69 -26.13 -8.09
CA SER A 134 -22.91 -26.35 -8.88
C SER A 134 -23.59 -25.02 -9.19
N VAL A 135 -23.75 -24.69 -10.48
CA VAL A 135 -24.41 -23.45 -10.91
C VAL A 135 -25.92 -23.44 -10.64
N THR A 136 -26.51 -24.61 -10.41
CA THR A 136 -27.92 -24.75 -10.03
C THR A 136 -28.21 -24.11 -8.68
N SER A 137 -27.21 -24.07 -7.77
CA SER A 137 -27.29 -23.35 -6.49
C SER A 137 -27.47 -21.84 -6.67
N ALA A 138 -27.08 -21.29 -7.82
CA ALA A 138 -27.33 -19.90 -8.21
C ALA A 138 -28.48 -19.74 -9.24
N GLY A 139 -29.34 -20.76 -9.39
CA GLY A 139 -30.51 -20.69 -10.27
C GLY A 139 -30.21 -20.74 -11.77
N SER A 140 -29.02 -21.21 -12.15
CA SER A 140 -28.63 -21.39 -13.55
C SER A 140 -28.92 -22.83 -14.01
N LYS A 141 -29.34 -23.01 -15.26
CA LYS A 141 -29.68 -24.32 -15.84
C LYS A 141 -28.43 -25.17 -16.10
N ASN A 142 -27.38 -24.55 -16.60
CA ASN A 142 -26.10 -25.15 -16.96
C ASN A 142 -25.02 -24.06 -17.01
N ASN A 143 -23.77 -24.44 -17.28
CA ASN A 143 -22.64 -23.51 -17.25
C ASN A 143 -22.73 -22.39 -18.30
N LEU A 144 -23.33 -22.64 -19.47
CA LEU A 144 -23.58 -21.61 -20.48
C LEU A 144 -24.62 -20.57 -20.01
N ASP A 145 -25.75 -21.03 -19.48
CA ASP A 145 -26.78 -20.19 -18.88
C ASP A 145 -26.25 -19.40 -17.68
N HIS A 146 -25.33 -20.00 -16.92
CA HIS A 146 -24.67 -19.33 -15.80
C HIS A 146 -23.83 -18.12 -16.25
N TYR A 147 -23.07 -18.25 -17.34
CA TYR A 147 -22.35 -17.10 -17.91
C TYR A 147 -23.35 -16.06 -18.44
N ALA A 148 -24.39 -16.49 -19.16
CA ALA A 148 -25.38 -15.60 -19.76
C ALA A 148 -26.17 -14.77 -18.73
N LYS A 149 -26.39 -15.30 -17.52
CA LYS A 149 -27.11 -14.63 -16.43
C LYS A 149 -26.21 -13.82 -15.49
N GLY A 150 -24.89 -13.91 -15.64
CA GLY A 150 -23.96 -13.22 -14.75
C GLY A 150 -24.14 -11.71 -14.81
N GLU A 151 -24.30 -11.05 -13.67
CA GLU A 151 -24.58 -9.60 -13.56
C GLU A 151 -23.56 -8.73 -14.32
N PHE A 152 -22.30 -9.14 -14.35
CA PHE A 152 -21.18 -8.43 -14.99
C PHE A 152 -20.61 -9.18 -16.20
N LEU A 153 -21.37 -10.13 -16.74
CA LEU A 153 -20.93 -10.99 -17.84
C LEU A 153 -21.80 -10.77 -19.07
N HIS A 154 -21.17 -10.77 -20.24
CA HIS A 154 -21.84 -10.58 -21.52
C HIS A 154 -21.65 -11.82 -22.39
N ILE A 155 -22.74 -12.56 -22.65
CA ILE A 155 -22.67 -13.87 -23.32
C ILE A 155 -21.98 -13.83 -24.69
N LYS A 156 -22.07 -12.71 -25.41
CA LYS A 156 -21.40 -12.50 -26.69
C LYS A 156 -19.88 -12.64 -26.60
N ASP A 157 -19.28 -12.26 -25.47
CA ASP A 157 -17.84 -12.31 -25.26
C ASP A 157 -17.40 -13.77 -25.08
N TYR A 158 -18.17 -14.56 -24.32
CA TYR A 158 -17.93 -15.99 -24.18
C TYR A 158 -18.18 -16.75 -25.49
N GLN A 159 -19.23 -16.40 -26.24
CA GLN A 159 -19.48 -16.99 -27.56
C GLN A 159 -18.30 -16.75 -28.51
N SER A 160 -17.74 -15.53 -28.53
CA SER A 160 -16.57 -15.21 -29.33
C SER A 160 -15.36 -16.08 -28.94
N ALA A 161 -15.19 -16.38 -27.65
CA ALA A 161 -14.14 -17.29 -27.18
C ALA A 161 -14.37 -18.74 -27.62
N LEU A 162 -15.61 -19.21 -27.60
CA LEU A 162 -15.94 -20.55 -28.11
C LEU A 162 -15.66 -20.67 -29.62
N ASP A 163 -16.01 -19.63 -30.40
CA ASP A 163 -15.74 -19.61 -31.83
C ASP A 163 -14.23 -19.68 -32.11
N VAL A 164 -13.41 -18.94 -31.35
CA VAL A 164 -11.94 -19.02 -31.43
C VAL A 164 -11.44 -20.43 -31.09
N VAL A 165 -11.99 -21.08 -30.05
CA VAL A 165 -11.58 -22.44 -29.67
C VAL A 165 -11.94 -23.43 -30.80
N GLU A 166 -13.14 -23.35 -31.38
CA GLU A 166 -13.55 -24.25 -32.46
C GLU A 166 -12.72 -24.05 -33.74
N GLU A 167 -12.27 -22.83 -34.02
CA GLU A 167 -11.42 -22.53 -35.17
C GLU A 167 -9.97 -23.00 -34.98
N LEU A 168 -9.35 -22.68 -33.84
CA LEU A 168 -7.95 -23.04 -33.57
C LEU A 168 -7.79 -24.50 -33.17
N TYR A 169 -8.78 -25.07 -32.48
CA TYR A 169 -8.73 -26.41 -31.91
C TYR A 169 -10.05 -27.18 -32.14
N PRO A 170 -10.40 -27.53 -33.41
CA PRO A 170 -11.66 -28.20 -33.74
C PRO A 170 -11.94 -29.47 -32.93
N GLN A 171 -10.90 -30.17 -32.48
CA GLN A 171 -10.97 -31.35 -31.63
C GLN A 171 -11.60 -31.10 -30.24
N TYR A 172 -11.76 -29.84 -29.81
CA TYR A 172 -12.37 -29.48 -28.51
C TYR A 172 -13.90 -29.39 -28.55
N LYS A 173 -14.54 -29.53 -29.71
CA LYS A 173 -16.00 -29.37 -29.86
C LYS A 173 -16.83 -30.23 -28.89
N ALA A 174 -16.44 -31.49 -28.69
CA ALA A 174 -17.11 -32.38 -27.75
C ALA A 174 -16.95 -31.91 -26.29
N ALA A 175 -15.75 -31.45 -25.91
CA ALA A 175 -15.48 -30.91 -24.58
C ALA A 175 -16.24 -29.61 -24.30
N ILE A 176 -16.34 -28.72 -25.30
CA ILE A 176 -17.16 -27.49 -25.24
C ILE A 176 -18.61 -27.84 -24.94
N GLN A 177 -19.20 -28.75 -25.72
CA GLN A 177 -20.60 -29.16 -25.55
C GLN A 177 -20.82 -29.83 -24.19
N GLN A 178 -19.89 -30.67 -23.74
CA GLN A 178 -19.96 -31.32 -22.44
C GLN A 178 -19.95 -30.29 -21.30
N PHE A 179 -19.01 -29.34 -21.32
CA PHE A 179 -18.92 -28.31 -20.29
C PHE A 179 -20.17 -27.40 -20.27
N ASN A 180 -20.56 -26.87 -21.43
CA ASN A 180 -21.66 -25.91 -21.51
C ASN A 180 -23.01 -26.50 -21.10
N ASN A 181 -23.20 -27.81 -21.27
CA ASN A 181 -24.42 -28.52 -20.85
C ASN A 181 -24.36 -29.04 -19.41
N ALA A 182 -23.18 -29.11 -18.79
CA ALA A 182 -23.03 -29.53 -17.41
C ALA A 182 -23.57 -28.50 -16.41
N THR A 183 -23.90 -28.97 -15.21
CA THR A 183 -24.46 -28.17 -14.11
C THR A 183 -23.42 -27.79 -13.06
N ASP A 184 -22.19 -28.25 -13.22
CA ASP A 184 -21.08 -27.99 -12.30
C ASP A 184 -19.78 -27.71 -13.05
N GLY A 185 -18.80 -27.15 -12.35
CA GLY A 185 -17.49 -26.85 -12.89
C GLY A 185 -16.53 -26.27 -11.87
N TYR A 186 -15.27 -26.15 -12.28
CA TYR A 186 -14.18 -25.52 -11.55
C TYR A 186 -14.16 -24.02 -11.87
N TYR A 187 -14.93 -23.23 -11.13
CA TYR A 187 -15.00 -21.76 -11.28
C TYR A 187 -13.83 -21.07 -10.59
N THR A 188 -12.63 -21.28 -11.11
CA THR A 188 -11.39 -20.87 -10.46
C THR A 188 -10.22 -20.80 -11.44
N ASN A 189 -9.21 -20.05 -11.04
CA ASN A 189 -7.85 -20.01 -11.59
C ASN A 189 -6.83 -20.47 -10.53
N MET A 190 -7.29 -21.18 -9.49
CA MET A 190 -6.43 -21.85 -8.51
C MET A 190 -6.24 -23.32 -8.89
N PHE A 191 -4.98 -23.73 -9.03
CA PHE A 191 -4.61 -25.11 -9.32
C PHE A 191 -3.17 -25.37 -8.93
N VAL A 192 -2.77 -26.64 -8.86
CA VAL A 192 -1.39 -27.11 -8.90
C VAL A 192 -1.35 -28.25 -9.90
N MET A 193 -0.56 -28.12 -10.96
CA MET A 193 -0.51 -29.13 -12.03
C MET A 193 0.93 -29.46 -12.39
N ARG A 194 1.12 -30.63 -13.02
CA ARG A 194 2.44 -30.99 -13.54
C ARG A 194 2.91 -30.02 -14.62
N LYS A 195 4.23 -29.86 -14.70
CA LYS A 195 4.93 -28.99 -15.66
C LYS A 195 4.51 -29.20 -17.11
N ASP A 196 4.37 -30.45 -17.54
CA ASP A 196 3.98 -30.80 -18.91
C ASP A 196 2.56 -30.29 -19.23
N MET A 197 1.63 -30.50 -18.30
CA MET A 197 0.25 -29.99 -18.41
C MET A 197 0.19 -28.47 -18.33
N PHE A 198 1.01 -27.84 -17.47
CA PHE A 198 1.08 -26.39 -17.36
C PHE A 198 1.55 -25.74 -18.67
N LEU A 199 2.58 -26.28 -19.31
CA LEU A 199 3.09 -25.76 -20.58
C LEU A 199 2.03 -25.87 -21.69
N ASP A 200 1.44 -27.05 -21.85
CA ASP A 200 0.40 -27.32 -22.84
C ASP A 200 -0.84 -26.43 -22.62
N TYR A 201 -1.32 -26.32 -21.37
CA TYR A 201 -2.43 -25.45 -21.03
C TYR A 201 -2.12 -23.97 -21.30
N SER A 202 -0.90 -23.52 -20.97
CA SER A 202 -0.49 -22.13 -21.18
C SER A 202 -0.49 -21.77 -22.66
N GLU A 203 0.12 -22.60 -23.50
CA GLU A 203 0.15 -22.41 -24.96
C GLU A 203 -1.27 -22.37 -25.54
N TRP A 204 -2.10 -23.35 -25.18
CA TRP A 204 -3.49 -23.44 -25.61
C TRP A 204 -4.31 -22.21 -25.20
N LEU A 205 -4.26 -21.86 -23.90
CA LEU A 205 -5.05 -20.77 -23.34
C LEU A 205 -4.65 -19.43 -23.97
N PHE A 206 -3.36 -19.08 -23.97
CA PHE A 206 -2.93 -17.76 -24.42
C PHE A 206 -3.02 -17.59 -25.95
N ALA A 207 -2.97 -18.68 -26.73
CA ALA A 207 -3.31 -18.62 -28.15
C ALA A 207 -4.77 -18.20 -28.38
N ILE A 208 -5.70 -18.75 -27.59
CA ILE A 208 -7.13 -18.38 -27.64
C ILE A 208 -7.33 -16.95 -27.17
N LEU A 209 -6.75 -16.59 -26.02
CA LEU A 209 -6.94 -15.25 -25.44
C LEU A 209 -6.37 -14.15 -26.35
N SER A 210 -5.23 -14.40 -26.99
CA SER A 210 -4.66 -13.44 -27.96
C SER A 210 -5.57 -13.23 -29.17
N ASN A 211 -6.20 -14.29 -29.70
CA ASN A 211 -7.16 -14.15 -30.80
C ASN A 211 -8.49 -13.51 -30.34
N LEU A 212 -8.87 -13.73 -29.08
CA LEU A 212 -10.08 -13.15 -28.52
C LEU A 212 -9.99 -11.62 -28.39
N GLU A 213 -8.81 -11.08 -28.08
CA GLU A 213 -8.59 -9.63 -28.02
C GLU A 213 -8.98 -8.92 -29.32
N ASP A 214 -8.77 -9.55 -30.48
CA ASP A 214 -9.12 -8.99 -31.79
C ASP A 214 -10.62 -9.10 -32.13
N ARG A 215 -11.38 -9.90 -31.37
CA ARG A 215 -12.80 -10.21 -31.67
C ARG A 215 -13.80 -9.52 -30.76
N ILE A 216 -13.40 -9.14 -29.55
CA ILE A 216 -14.30 -8.50 -28.59
C ILE A 216 -14.04 -7.02 -28.47
N SER A 217 -15.11 -6.26 -28.24
CA SER A 217 -15.04 -4.83 -27.93
C SER A 217 -15.90 -4.53 -26.71
N MET A 218 -15.27 -4.01 -25.65
CA MET A 218 -15.97 -3.64 -24.42
C MET A 218 -16.89 -2.43 -24.67
N ASN A 219 -18.14 -2.51 -24.22
CA ASN A 219 -19.10 -1.42 -24.34
C ASN A 219 -19.29 -0.71 -23.01
N ASN A 220 -18.42 0.25 -22.69
CA ASN A 220 -18.44 1.02 -21.43
C ASN A 220 -18.41 0.14 -20.17
N TYR A 221 -17.65 -0.96 -20.22
CA TYR A 221 -17.53 -1.90 -19.11
C TYR A 221 -17.00 -1.22 -17.85
N ASN A 222 -17.66 -1.48 -16.73
CA ASN A 222 -17.21 -1.10 -15.40
C ASN A 222 -16.02 -1.97 -14.93
N ALA A 223 -15.53 -1.76 -13.71
CA ALA A 223 -14.36 -2.48 -13.21
C ALA A 223 -14.57 -4.01 -13.11
N GLN A 224 -15.78 -4.46 -12.78
CA GLN A 224 -16.14 -5.88 -12.74
C GLN A 224 -16.21 -6.47 -14.15
N GLU A 225 -16.91 -5.79 -15.06
CA GLU A 225 -17.07 -6.26 -16.45
C GLU A 225 -15.75 -6.29 -17.22
N LYS A 226 -14.81 -5.39 -16.93
CA LYS A 226 -13.47 -5.37 -17.55
C LYS A 226 -12.70 -6.67 -17.34
N ARG A 227 -13.00 -7.44 -16.28
CA ARG A 227 -12.39 -8.74 -15.96
C ARG A 227 -12.86 -9.88 -16.87
N VAL A 228 -13.56 -9.56 -17.97
CA VAL A 228 -14.12 -10.50 -18.94
C VAL A 228 -13.14 -11.59 -19.37
N ILE A 229 -11.87 -11.27 -19.61
CA ILE A 229 -10.85 -12.24 -20.01
C ILE A 229 -10.59 -13.27 -18.90
N GLY A 230 -10.41 -12.81 -17.65
CA GLY A 230 -10.30 -13.67 -16.49
C GLY A 230 -11.53 -14.59 -16.32
N HIS A 231 -12.73 -14.04 -16.47
CA HIS A 231 -13.97 -14.82 -16.35
C HIS A 231 -14.15 -15.87 -17.45
N ILE A 232 -13.73 -15.57 -18.68
CA ILE A 232 -13.73 -16.52 -19.81
C ILE A 232 -12.70 -17.62 -19.56
N ALA A 233 -11.50 -17.28 -19.06
CA ALA A 233 -10.46 -18.27 -18.79
C ALA A 233 -10.88 -19.33 -17.76
N GLU A 234 -11.70 -18.98 -16.76
CA GLU A 234 -12.29 -19.98 -15.84
C GLU A 234 -13.11 -21.06 -16.60
N ARG A 235 -13.81 -20.68 -17.67
CA ARG A 235 -14.62 -21.63 -18.48
C ARG A 235 -13.72 -22.42 -19.43
N LEU A 236 -12.76 -21.75 -20.05
CA LEU A 236 -11.76 -22.40 -20.89
C LEU A 236 -10.94 -23.45 -20.11
N PHE A 237 -10.63 -23.19 -18.84
CA PHE A 237 -9.93 -24.15 -17.99
C PHE A 237 -10.70 -25.46 -17.83
N ASN A 238 -12.02 -25.40 -17.65
CA ASN A 238 -12.88 -26.57 -17.56
C ASN A 238 -12.92 -27.35 -18.88
N ILE A 239 -13.07 -26.64 -19.99
CA ILE A 239 -13.08 -27.22 -21.34
C ILE A 239 -11.76 -27.94 -21.61
N TYR A 240 -10.64 -27.35 -21.20
CA TYR A 240 -9.31 -27.96 -21.29
C TYR A 240 -9.20 -29.26 -20.47
N ILE A 241 -9.60 -29.24 -19.19
CA ILE A 241 -9.58 -30.43 -18.34
C ILE A 241 -10.44 -31.55 -18.93
N ILE A 242 -11.66 -31.23 -19.38
CA ILE A 242 -12.56 -32.22 -19.98
C ILE A 242 -11.91 -32.85 -21.21
N LYS A 243 -11.27 -32.05 -22.07
CA LYS A 243 -10.56 -32.58 -23.24
C LYS A 243 -9.41 -33.51 -22.82
N CYS A 244 -8.61 -33.12 -21.83
CA CYS A 244 -7.54 -34.00 -21.32
C CYS A 244 -8.09 -35.32 -20.77
N GLN A 245 -9.22 -35.30 -20.05
CA GLN A 245 -9.87 -36.51 -19.55
C GLN A 245 -10.43 -37.41 -20.65
N GLN A 246 -10.83 -36.85 -21.79
CA GLN A 246 -11.26 -37.60 -22.97
C GLN A 246 -10.09 -38.30 -23.66
N ASP A 247 -8.90 -37.69 -23.67
CA ASP A 247 -7.71 -38.21 -24.37
C ASP A 247 -6.90 -39.21 -23.55
N LYS A 248 -6.81 -38.98 -22.23
CA LYS A 248 -5.97 -39.78 -21.34
C LYS A 248 -6.57 -39.87 -19.95
N GLN A 249 -6.13 -40.89 -19.21
CA GLN A 249 -6.46 -41.01 -17.79
C GLN A 249 -5.74 -39.90 -17.01
N LEU A 250 -6.50 -38.99 -16.43
CA LEU A 250 -6.01 -37.87 -15.62
C LEU A 250 -6.32 -38.12 -14.15
N LYS A 251 -5.30 -38.16 -13.28
CA LYS A 251 -5.48 -38.28 -11.84
C LYS A 251 -5.66 -36.88 -11.25
N ILE A 252 -6.92 -36.54 -10.98
CA ILE A 252 -7.30 -35.27 -10.38
C ILE A 252 -7.51 -35.46 -8.87
N LYS A 253 -6.97 -34.53 -8.06
CA LYS A 253 -7.31 -34.41 -6.64
C LYS A 253 -8.08 -33.12 -6.40
N GLU A 254 -9.31 -33.25 -5.91
CA GLU A 254 -10.11 -32.09 -5.51
C GLU A 254 -9.86 -31.73 -4.04
N LEU A 255 -9.62 -30.45 -3.77
CA LEU A 255 -9.31 -29.91 -2.45
C LEU A 255 -10.35 -28.89 -1.99
N GLN A 256 -10.52 -28.73 -0.67
CA GLN A 256 -11.30 -27.62 -0.12
C GLN A 256 -10.61 -26.29 -0.41
N ARG A 257 -11.42 -25.26 -0.66
CA ARG A 257 -10.96 -23.87 -0.73
C ARG A 257 -11.10 -23.22 0.62
N THR A 258 -10.12 -22.43 1.00
CA THR A 258 -10.20 -21.58 2.18
C THR A 258 -10.42 -20.12 1.77
N PHE A 259 -10.98 -19.30 2.66
CA PHE A 259 -11.07 -17.85 2.50
C PHE A 259 -10.69 -17.13 3.80
N VAL A 260 -9.71 -16.24 3.71
CA VAL A 260 -9.26 -15.42 4.84
C VAL A 260 -10.11 -14.15 4.91
N THR A 261 -10.78 -13.91 6.04
CA THR A 261 -11.79 -12.83 6.15
C THR A 261 -11.20 -11.46 6.53
N ALA A 262 -10.15 -11.43 7.34
CA ALA A 262 -9.41 -10.22 7.69
C ALA A 262 -8.08 -10.15 6.93
N GLU A 263 -7.83 -9.01 6.28
CA GLU A 263 -6.56 -8.75 5.62
C GLU A 263 -5.54 -8.22 6.63
N THR A 264 -4.35 -8.81 6.62
CA THR A 264 -3.18 -8.35 7.38
C THR A 264 -2.01 -8.16 6.44
N PHE A 265 -0.91 -7.58 6.93
CA PHE A 265 0.35 -7.47 6.19
C PHE A 265 1.51 -7.94 7.07
N ASN A 266 2.31 -8.89 6.57
CA ASN A 266 3.50 -9.42 7.25
C ASN A 266 4.77 -9.29 6.39
N GLY A 267 4.67 -8.62 5.23
CA GLY A 267 5.76 -8.45 4.28
C GLY A 267 6.89 -7.55 4.81
N LYS A 268 7.89 -7.37 3.96
CA LYS A 268 9.10 -6.57 4.18
C LYS A 268 9.60 -6.04 2.85
N LEU A 269 10.27 -4.89 2.88
CA LEU A 269 10.99 -4.38 1.72
C LEU A 269 12.41 -4.93 1.74
N LYS A 270 12.90 -5.33 0.57
CA LYS A 270 14.29 -5.74 0.38
C LYS A 270 15.14 -4.58 -0.14
N PRO A 271 16.43 -4.52 0.22
CA PRO A 271 17.39 -3.62 -0.43
C PRO A 271 17.38 -3.82 -1.95
N VAL A 272 17.40 -2.73 -2.72
CA VAL A 272 17.52 -2.79 -4.19
C VAL A 272 18.96 -2.79 -4.69
N PHE A 273 19.91 -2.46 -3.81
CA PHE A 273 21.35 -2.54 -4.04
C PHE A 273 21.97 -3.38 -2.93
N ASP A 274 23.08 -4.07 -3.24
CA ASP A 274 23.84 -4.85 -2.25
C ASP A 274 24.34 -3.97 -1.09
N GLU A 275 24.84 -2.77 -1.42
CA GLU A 275 25.21 -1.73 -0.47
C GLU A 275 24.59 -0.40 -0.91
N SER A 276 23.84 0.24 0.00
CA SER A 276 23.20 1.53 -0.25
C SER A 276 22.95 2.32 1.03
N VAL A 277 22.57 3.58 0.83
CA VAL A 277 22.03 4.50 1.82
C VAL A 277 20.51 4.41 1.79
N PRO A 278 19.87 3.59 2.64
CA PRO A 278 18.41 3.54 2.73
C PRO A 278 17.86 4.82 3.38
N VAL A 279 17.05 5.55 2.63
CA VAL A 279 16.40 6.79 3.07
C VAL A 279 14.89 6.59 3.06
N VAL A 280 14.24 6.85 4.19
CA VAL A 280 12.79 6.71 4.36
C VAL A 280 12.16 8.07 4.59
N ILE A 281 11.14 8.36 3.79
CA ILE A 281 10.36 9.61 3.87
C ILE A 281 8.89 9.22 4.01
N SER A 282 8.11 9.98 4.77
CA SER A 282 6.67 9.76 4.92
C SER A 282 5.90 11.03 4.60
N PHE A 283 4.93 10.96 3.68
CA PHE A 283 4.03 12.08 3.37
C PHE A 283 2.74 11.67 2.66
N ASP A 284 1.75 12.57 2.70
CA ASP A 284 0.53 12.50 1.92
C ASP A 284 0.64 13.33 0.62
N ASN A 285 -0.44 13.35 -0.18
CA ASN A 285 -0.42 14.12 -1.43
C ASN A 285 -0.24 15.64 -1.24
N ASN A 286 -0.64 16.22 -0.10
CA ASN A 286 -0.52 17.66 0.14
C ASN A 286 0.93 18.09 0.33
N TYR A 287 1.74 17.17 0.89
CA TYR A 287 3.17 17.34 1.11
C TYR A 287 4.04 16.86 -0.06
N ALA A 288 3.45 16.39 -1.18
CA ALA A 288 4.22 15.89 -2.32
C ALA A 288 5.17 16.94 -2.93
N LEU A 289 4.82 18.22 -2.91
CA LEU A 289 5.71 19.32 -3.34
C LEU A 289 6.94 19.40 -2.43
N SER A 290 6.72 19.34 -1.12
CA SER A 290 7.80 19.35 -0.13
C SER A 290 8.69 18.11 -0.23
N GLY A 291 8.08 16.93 -0.34
CA GLY A 291 8.81 15.68 -0.58
C GLY A 291 9.60 15.70 -1.90
N GLY A 292 9.08 16.37 -2.93
CA GLY A 292 9.80 16.61 -4.18
C GLY A 292 11.04 17.48 -3.99
N ALA A 293 10.92 18.60 -3.25
CA ALA A 293 12.06 19.46 -2.91
C ALA A 293 13.13 18.68 -2.11
N LEU A 294 12.70 17.91 -1.10
CA LEU A 294 13.59 17.06 -0.31
C LEU A 294 14.33 16.05 -1.19
N ILE A 295 13.60 15.27 -2.00
CA ILE A 295 14.22 14.26 -2.89
C ILE A 295 15.21 14.92 -3.85
N ASN A 296 14.85 16.07 -4.43
CA ASN A 296 15.75 16.80 -5.32
C ASN A 296 17.02 17.27 -4.58
N SER A 297 16.90 17.76 -3.35
CA SER A 297 18.05 18.12 -2.52
C SER A 297 18.95 16.93 -2.20
N ILE A 298 18.36 15.74 -1.96
CA ILE A 298 19.11 14.49 -1.76
C ILE A 298 19.90 14.15 -3.03
N VAL A 299 19.26 14.23 -4.21
CA VAL A 299 19.92 13.97 -5.50
C VAL A 299 21.11 14.92 -5.70
N LEU A 300 20.92 16.22 -5.48
CA LEU A 300 21.95 17.25 -5.69
C LEU A 300 23.17 17.08 -4.76
N HIS A 301 22.97 16.56 -3.56
CA HIS A 301 24.03 16.41 -2.55
C HIS A 301 24.55 14.97 -2.39
N SER A 302 24.06 14.03 -3.20
CA SER A 302 24.49 12.62 -3.15
C SER A 302 25.91 12.41 -3.68
N ASP A 303 26.70 11.57 -3.01
CA ASP A 303 27.95 11.03 -3.55
C ASP A 303 27.67 10.04 -4.69
N ALA A 304 28.19 10.32 -5.89
CA ALA A 304 28.07 9.47 -7.07
C ALA A 304 28.69 8.06 -6.89
N ASN A 305 29.54 7.85 -5.89
CA ASN A 305 30.16 6.55 -5.59
C ASN A 305 29.35 5.70 -4.60
N ARG A 306 28.25 6.21 -4.07
CA ARG A 306 27.35 5.47 -3.17
C ARG A 306 25.99 5.31 -3.83
N ASN A 307 25.30 4.21 -3.50
CA ASN A 307 23.93 4.00 -3.94
C ASN A 307 22.95 4.51 -2.88
N TYR A 308 21.77 4.97 -3.29
CA TYR A 308 20.71 5.49 -2.42
C TYR A 308 19.41 4.75 -2.70
N ASP A 309 18.85 4.12 -1.67
CA ASP A 309 17.57 3.42 -1.75
C ASP A 309 16.51 4.26 -1.04
N ILE A 310 15.82 5.10 -1.80
CA ILE A 310 14.82 6.02 -1.26
C ILE A 310 13.45 5.32 -1.29
N VAL A 311 12.81 5.24 -0.13
CA VAL A 311 11.46 4.69 0.00
C VAL A 311 10.53 5.74 0.61
N VAL A 312 9.47 6.07 -0.12
CA VAL A 312 8.39 6.94 0.35
C VAL A 312 7.26 6.08 0.92
N LEU A 313 7.03 6.19 2.23
CA LEU A 313 5.84 5.70 2.91
C LEU A 313 4.69 6.66 2.60
N GLU A 314 3.95 6.36 1.55
CA GLU A 314 2.98 7.26 0.95
C GLU A 314 1.58 7.05 1.54
N ASN A 315 0.86 8.15 1.76
CA ASN A 315 -0.55 8.13 2.12
C ASN A 315 -1.39 8.82 1.04
N LYS A 316 -1.91 8.01 0.12
CA LYS A 316 -2.78 8.45 -0.98
C LYS A 316 -2.14 9.55 -1.83
N VAL A 317 -0.82 9.47 -2.04
CA VAL A 317 -0.14 10.33 -3.01
C VAL A 317 -0.67 10.00 -4.40
N SER A 318 -1.06 11.03 -5.16
CA SER A 318 -1.66 10.85 -6.48
C SER A 318 -0.68 10.17 -7.45
N HIS A 319 -1.22 9.42 -8.40
CA HIS A 319 -0.42 8.78 -9.45
C HIS A 319 0.46 9.80 -10.21
N LEU A 320 -0.08 11.00 -10.49
CA LEU A 320 0.67 12.09 -11.11
C LEU A 320 1.87 12.53 -10.26
N ASN A 321 1.69 12.71 -8.96
CA ASN A 321 2.80 13.10 -8.08
C ASN A 321 3.84 11.98 -7.94
N LYS A 322 3.44 10.72 -7.83
CA LYS A 322 4.38 9.58 -7.84
C LYS A 322 5.21 9.55 -9.13
N GLN A 323 4.57 9.72 -10.28
CA GLN A 323 5.25 9.82 -11.57
C GLN A 323 6.25 10.98 -11.61
N ARG A 324 5.87 12.16 -11.11
CA ARG A 324 6.75 13.34 -11.04
C ARG A 324 7.95 13.10 -10.14
N LEU A 325 7.76 12.47 -8.98
CA LEU A 325 8.83 12.15 -8.03
C LEU A 325 9.84 11.16 -8.64
N ILE A 326 9.37 10.11 -9.33
CA ILE A 326 10.24 9.17 -10.04
C ILE A 326 11.09 9.87 -11.10
N LYS A 327 10.53 10.88 -11.79
CA LYS A 327 11.29 11.66 -12.78
C LYS A 327 12.44 12.47 -12.17
N LEU A 328 12.40 12.80 -10.88
CA LEU A 328 13.51 13.51 -10.21
C LEU A 328 14.77 12.65 -10.12
N VAL A 329 14.62 11.34 -10.00
CA VAL A 329 15.75 10.40 -9.91
C VAL A 329 16.05 9.72 -11.26
N ALA A 330 15.25 10.00 -12.29
CA ALA A 330 15.45 9.42 -13.61
C ALA A 330 16.78 9.89 -14.22
N GLY A 331 17.65 8.94 -14.56
CA GLY A 331 19.00 9.22 -15.05
C GLY A 331 20.12 9.02 -14.01
N HIS A 332 19.76 8.77 -12.75
CA HIS A 332 20.72 8.46 -11.68
C HIS A 332 20.72 6.96 -11.40
N ASN A 333 21.67 6.22 -11.99
CA ASN A 333 21.75 4.76 -11.81
C ASN A 333 22.07 4.34 -10.37
N ASN A 334 22.63 5.24 -9.57
CA ASN A 334 22.93 5.03 -8.16
C ASN A 334 21.78 5.44 -7.22
N ILE A 335 20.62 5.88 -7.72
CA ILE A 335 19.49 6.31 -6.89
C ILE A 335 18.22 5.57 -7.30
N SER A 336 17.62 4.84 -6.37
CA SER A 336 16.31 4.20 -6.51
C SER A 336 15.27 4.97 -5.72
N LEU A 337 14.05 5.09 -6.27
CA LEU A 337 12.89 5.64 -5.60
C LEU A 337 11.71 4.68 -5.68
N ARG A 338 11.22 4.22 -4.53
CA ARG A 338 10.06 3.33 -4.40
C ARG A 338 9.00 3.91 -3.49
N PHE A 339 7.78 3.41 -3.61
CA PHE A 339 6.65 3.80 -2.77
C PHE A 339 6.12 2.60 -2.01
N PHE A 340 5.67 2.80 -0.78
CA PHE A 340 4.93 1.80 -0.02
C PHE A 340 3.69 2.46 0.61
N ASP A 341 2.52 1.83 0.47
CA ASP A 341 1.29 2.39 1.05
C ASP A 341 1.29 2.20 2.57
N VAL A 342 1.39 3.31 3.30
CA VAL A 342 1.42 3.28 4.76
C VAL A 342 0.10 2.78 5.38
N ASN A 343 -1.01 2.84 4.65
CA ASN A 343 -2.32 2.37 5.13
C ASN A 343 -2.42 0.84 5.23
N SER A 344 -1.37 0.11 4.83
CA SER A 344 -1.30 -1.34 4.83
C SER A 344 -1.16 -1.96 6.22
N PHE A 345 -0.74 -1.18 7.21
CA PHE A 345 -0.53 -1.67 8.57
C PHE A 345 -1.85 -1.75 9.33
N THR A 346 -2.28 -2.96 9.64
CA THR A 346 -3.51 -3.22 10.42
C THR A 346 -3.47 -2.64 11.81
N GLU A 347 -2.29 -2.50 12.40
CA GLU A 347 -2.11 -1.86 13.70
C GLU A 347 -2.58 -0.40 13.66
N MET A 348 -2.62 0.24 12.49
CA MET A 348 -3.17 1.59 12.33
C MET A 348 -4.70 1.64 12.39
N SER A 349 -5.43 0.52 12.22
CA SER A 349 -6.89 0.52 12.33
C SER A 349 -7.40 0.43 13.77
N ASP A 350 -6.58 -0.06 14.71
CA ASP A 350 -6.97 -0.24 16.12
C ASP A 350 -6.55 0.94 17.02
N VAL A 351 -5.69 1.85 16.54
CA VAL A 351 -5.29 3.03 17.31
C VAL A 351 -6.50 3.95 17.45
N HIS A 352 -6.81 4.37 18.68
CA HIS A 352 -7.83 5.38 18.99
C HIS A 352 -7.48 6.73 18.36
N THR A 353 -7.62 6.85 17.05
CA THR A 353 -7.54 8.14 16.37
C THR A 353 -8.86 8.85 16.62
N ARG A 354 -8.87 9.84 17.53
CA ARG A 354 -9.77 10.98 17.33
C ARG A 354 -9.56 11.44 15.88
N ALA A 355 -10.67 11.77 15.22
CA ALA A 355 -10.67 12.35 13.88
C ALA A 355 -9.42 13.24 13.68
N HIS A 356 -8.66 12.96 12.61
CA HIS A 356 -7.55 13.76 12.03
C HIS A 356 -6.09 13.26 12.13
N PHE A 357 -5.72 12.16 12.80
CA PHE A 357 -4.33 11.66 12.66
C PHE A 357 -4.19 10.72 11.46
N SER A 358 -3.31 11.10 10.53
CA SER A 358 -3.07 10.35 9.30
C SER A 358 -2.13 9.16 9.56
N ALA A 359 -2.30 8.07 8.82
CA ALA A 359 -1.39 6.93 8.83
C ALA A 359 0.10 7.36 8.65
N SER A 360 0.35 8.43 7.90
CA SER A 360 1.69 9.04 7.72
C SER A 360 2.36 9.45 9.03
N THR A 361 1.59 9.86 10.05
CA THR A 361 2.11 10.32 11.33
C THR A 361 2.81 9.21 12.08
N TYR A 362 2.25 8.00 12.12
CA TYR A 362 2.83 6.87 12.85
C TYR A 362 3.73 5.98 11.96
N ALA A 363 3.90 6.33 10.68
CA ALA A 363 4.61 5.52 9.68
C ALA A 363 6.02 5.11 10.15
N ARG A 364 6.76 6.02 10.79
CA ARG A 364 8.13 5.74 11.25
C ARG A 364 8.22 4.71 12.36
N LEU A 365 7.14 4.46 13.12
CA LEU A 365 7.10 3.36 14.11
C LEU A 365 7.17 1.98 13.46
N PHE A 366 6.84 1.86 12.17
CA PHE A 366 6.86 0.60 11.41
C PHE A 366 8.17 0.35 10.69
N ILE A 367 9.11 1.29 10.70
CA ILE A 367 10.44 1.14 10.07
C ILE A 367 11.14 -0.16 10.51
N PRO A 368 11.20 -0.50 11.82
CA PRO A 368 11.92 -1.70 12.26
C PRO A 368 11.31 -3.00 11.72
N GLN A 369 10.03 -3.00 11.37
CA GLN A 369 9.31 -4.17 10.85
C GLN A 369 9.34 -4.24 9.32
N LEU A 370 9.11 -3.12 8.64
CA LEU A 370 9.06 -3.05 7.18
C LEU A 370 10.47 -3.17 6.56
N PHE A 371 11.49 -2.62 7.22
CA PHE A 371 12.88 -2.60 6.76
C PHE A 371 13.75 -3.62 7.51
N ARG A 372 13.18 -4.69 8.05
CA ARG A 372 13.90 -5.68 8.89
C ARG A 372 15.05 -6.45 8.21
N GLU A 373 15.25 -6.27 6.90
CA GLU A 373 16.43 -6.81 6.17
C GLU A 373 17.56 -5.77 5.99
N TYR A 374 17.37 -4.55 6.48
CA TYR A 374 18.39 -3.51 6.45
C TYR A 374 19.12 -3.46 7.79
N LYS A 375 20.42 -3.13 7.77
CA LYS A 375 21.20 -2.94 9.00
C LYS A 375 20.85 -1.63 9.69
N LYS A 376 20.88 -0.54 8.93
CA LYS A 376 20.54 0.82 9.37
C LYS A 376 19.66 1.50 8.33
N VAL A 377 18.81 2.43 8.76
CA VAL A 377 17.92 3.21 7.90
C VAL A 377 17.92 4.68 8.34
N VAL A 378 18.02 5.62 7.41
CA VAL A 378 17.84 7.06 7.70
C VAL A 378 16.39 7.44 7.43
N PHE A 379 15.67 7.85 8.46
CA PHE A 379 14.39 8.54 8.31
C PHE A 379 14.61 10.04 8.27
N ILE A 380 13.86 10.74 7.42
CA ILE A 380 13.88 12.20 7.32
C ILE A 380 12.46 12.74 7.06
N ASP A 381 12.08 13.79 7.78
CA ASP A 381 10.77 14.44 7.63
C ASP A 381 10.64 15.11 6.26
N SER A 382 9.45 15.04 5.66
CA SER A 382 9.21 15.52 4.29
C SER A 382 9.29 17.04 4.11
N ASP A 383 9.24 17.79 5.20
CA ASP A 383 9.36 19.25 5.26
C ASP A 383 10.78 19.72 5.59
N THR A 384 11.73 19.10 4.92
CA THR A 384 13.15 19.38 5.03
C THR A 384 13.81 19.52 3.66
N VAL A 385 14.99 20.13 3.63
CA VAL A 385 15.95 19.99 2.52
C VAL A 385 17.32 19.68 3.10
N VAL A 386 18.12 18.89 2.38
CA VAL A 386 19.50 18.57 2.79
C VAL A 386 20.49 19.44 2.04
N LYS A 387 21.61 19.74 2.69
CA LYS A 387 22.75 20.49 2.12
C LYS A 387 24.06 19.71 2.19
N ALA A 388 23.97 18.43 2.54
CA ALA A 388 25.09 17.52 2.69
C ALA A 388 24.64 16.09 2.37
N ASP A 389 25.60 15.24 2.05
CA ASP A 389 25.35 13.83 1.77
C ASP A 389 24.83 13.08 3.01
N LEU A 390 23.62 12.54 2.91
CA LEU A 390 22.99 11.70 3.94
C LEU A 390 23.77 10.42 4.24
N ALA A 391 24.59 9.93 3.31
CA ALA A 391 25.39 8.74 3.51
C ALA A 391 26.32 8.84 4.73
N THR A 392 26.81 10.05 5.02
CA THR A 392 27.67 10.34 6.17
C THR A 392 27.00 10.05 7.52
N LEU A 393 25.65 10.03 7.59
CA LEU A 393 24.91 9.62 8.79
C LEU A 393 25.01 8.13 9.05
N LEU A 394 25.21 7.31 8.02
CA LEU A 394 25.43 5.87 8.17
C LEU A 394 26.86 5.57 8.62
N ASP A 395 27.79 6.50 8.51
CA ASP A 395 29.16 6.32 8.98
C ASP A 395 29.30 6.64 10.48
N VAL A 396 28.24 7.17 11.12
CA VAL A 396 28.19 7.40 12.57
C VAL A 396 28.18 6.06 13.32
N GLU A 397 29.15 5.89 14.21
CA GLU A 397 29.20 4.76 15.13
C GLU A 397 28.08 4.87 16.18
N ILE A 398 27.09 4.00 16.06
CA ILE A 398 25.90 3.95 16.91
C ILE A 398 26.02 2.88 18.02
N GLY A 399 26.94 1.92 17.88
CA GLY A 399 27.10 0.80 18.81
C GLY A 399 25.79 0.03 18.98
N THR A 400 25.41 -0.24 20.23
CA THR A 400 24.13 -0.88 20.56
C THR A 400 22.99 0.13 20.72
N ASN A 401 23.17 1.43 20.50
CA ASN A 401 22.05 2.36 20.57
C ASN A 401 21.00 2.03 19.51
N LEU A 402 19.73 2.27 19.84
CA LEU A 402 18.61 1.99 18.96
C LEU A 402 18.52 3.04 17.85
N VAL A 403 18.83 4.30 18.16
CA VAL A 403 18.79 5.39 17.19
C VAL A 403 19.96 6.36 17.33
N ALA A 404 20.29 7.05 16.24
CA ALA A 404 21.00 8.32 16.29
C ALA A 404 20.07 9.44 15.84
N ALA A 405 19.94 10.50 16.64
CA ALA A 405 19.01 11.60 16.38
C ALA A 405 19.55 12.91 16.98
N VAL A 406 19.00 14.05 16.55
CA VAL A 406 19.42 15.36 17.07
C VAL A 406 18.63 15.68 18.34
N LYS A 407 19.31 16.21 19.37
CA LYS A 407 18.64 16.68 20.59
C LYS A 407 17.62 17.78 20.26
N ASP A 408 16.42 17.69 20.83
CA ASP A 408 15.36 18.66 20.60
C ASP A 408 15.53 19.91 21.49
N ILE A 409 15.99 20.99 20.87
CA ILE A 409 16.18 22.28 21.56
C ILE A 409 14.85 23.03 21.79
N VAL A 410 13.78 22.68 21.08
CA VAL A 410 12.44 23.24 21.30
C VAL A 410 11.83 22.60 22.55
N MET A 411 11.94 21.28 22.70
CA MET A 411 11.55 20.61 23.94
C MET A 411 12.39 21.08 25.14
N GLU A 412 13.70 21.33 24.97
CA GLU A 412 14.54 21.97 26.00
C GLU A 412 13.92 23.31 26.46
N GLY A 413 13.44 24.12 25.52
CA GLY A 413 12.75 25.38 25.82
C GLY A 413 11.40 25.15 26.51
N PHE A 414 10.58 24.22 26.05
CA PHE A 414 9.30 23.90 26.70
C PHE A 414 9.47 23.46 28.16
N VAL A 415 10.50 22.66 28.44
CA VAL A 415 10.89 22.30 29.82
C VAL A 415 11.29 23.56 30.60
N LYS A 416 12.18 24.40 30.03
CA LYS A 416 12.68 25.62 30.68
C LYS A 416 11.56 26.63 30.99
N PHE A 417 10.62 26.80 30.08
CA PHE A 417 9.55 27.80 30.19
C PHE A 417 8.28 27.26 30.87
N GLY A 418 8.27 25.99 31.28
CA GLY A 418 7.11 25.38 31.94
C GLY A 418 5.90 25.25 31.03
N THR A 419 6.10 25.06 29.72
CA THR A 419 5.02 24.85 28.75
C THR A 419 4.15 23.67 29.16
N MET A 420 2.84 23.85 29.07
CA MET A 420 1.87 22.81 29.45
C MET A 420 1.71 21.80 28.32
N SER A 421 2.00 20.53 28.63
CA SER A 421 1.68 19.39 27.77
C SER A 421 0.19 19.05 27.84
N GLU A 422 -0.35 18.43 26.79
CA GLU A 422 -1.70 17.87 26.79
C GLU A 422 -1.66 16.43 26.24
N SER A 423 -2.07 15.47 27.07
CA SER A 423 -2.13 14.04 26.72
C SER A 423 -3.26 13.35 27.49
N ASP A 424 -3.41 12.03 27.32
CA ASP A 424 -4.39 11.26 28.10
C ASP A 424 -4.09 11.26 29.62
N ASP A 425 -2.84 11.54 30.02
CA ASP A 425 -2.45 11.68 31.43
C ASP A 425 -2.81 13.07 32.03
N GLY A 426 -3.50 13.91 31.25
CA GLY A 426 -3.93 15.26 31.62
C GLY A 426 -2.98 16.35 31.14
N ILE A 427 -3.15 17.54 31.72
CA ILE A 427 -2.34 18.74 31.45
C ILE A 427 -1.31 18.90 32.57
N MET A 428 -0.03 18.98 32.20
CA MET A 428 1.06 19.20 33.17
C MET A 428 2.28 19.86 32.51
N PRO A 429 3.18 20.51 33.29
CA PRO A 429 4.41 21.07 32.74
C PRO A 429 5.25 20.03 31.99
N ALA A 430 5.91 20.45 30.91
CA ALA A 430 6.69 19.58 30.04
C ALA A 430 7.70 18.71 30.80
N GLU A 431 8.41 19.26 31.79
CA GLU A 431 9.35 18.47 32.61
C GLU A 431 8.67 17.30 33.33
N GLN A 432 7.51 17.57 33.94
CA GLN A 432 6.73 16.56 34.65
C GLN A 432 6.19 15.51 33.68
N TYR A 433 5.74 15.93 32.51
CA TYR A 433 5.28 15.05 31.44
C TYR A 433 6.37 14.07 31.00
N LEU A 434 7.56 14.58 30.67
CA LEU A 434 8.68 13.76 30.22
C LEU A 434 9.11 12.74 31.28
N LYS A 435 9.15 13.15 32.56
CA LYS A 435 9.50 12.24 33.67
C LYS A 435 8.40 11.22 33.97
N LYS A 436 7.15 11.65 34.07
CA LYS A 436 6.02 10.82 34.53
C LYS A 436 5.44 9.95 33.41
N THR A 437 5.16 10.54 32.25
CA THR A 437 4.47 9.85 31.15
C THR A 437 5.46 9.11 30.26
N LEU A 438 6.56 9.77 29.87
CA LEU A 438 7.58 9.11 29.04
C LEU A 438 8.52 8.25 29.87
N GLY A 439 8.70 8.53 31.15
CA GLY A 439 9.59 7.75 32.03
C GLY A 439 11.07 8.13 31.88
N MET A 440 11.34 9.33 31.34
CA MET A 440 12.70 9.80 31.11
C MET A 440 13.28 10.35 32.41
N THR A 441 14.31 9.70 32.95
CA THR A 441 14.99 10.18 34.17
C THR A 441 15.74 11.49 33.93
N ASN A 442 16.19 11.73 32.69
CA ASN A 442 16.80 12.96 32.22
C ASN A 442 16.03 13.57 31.03
N PRO A 443 15.15 14.57 31.25
CA PRO A 443 14.42 15.25 30.18
C PRO A 443 15.30 15.93 29.12
N ASP A 444 16.56 16.23 29.44
CA ASP A 444 17.52 16.87 28.52
C ASP A 444 17.97 15.93 27.39
N GLU A 445 17.65 14.63 27.49
CA GLU A 445 17.92 13.61 26.45
C GLU A 445 16.78 13.45 25.44
N TYR A 446 15.77 14.33 25.46
CA TYR A 446 14.71 14.28 24.46
C TYR A 446 15.24 14.66 23.08
N PHE A 447 14.97 13.83 22.08
CA PHE A 447 15.42 14.02 20.69
C PHE A 447 14.26 14.35 19.74
N GLN A 448 14.58 15.07 18.67
CA GLN A 448 13.63 15.46 17.65
C GLN A 448 13.56 14.37 16.56
N ALA A 449 12.36 14.05 16.10
CA ALA A 449 12.09 12.90 15.22
C ALA A 449 12.20 13.17 13.70
N GLY A 450 12.62 14.35 13.28
CA GLY A 450 12.67 14.78 11.88
C GLY A 450 13.91 14.35 11.12
N ILE A 451 14.93 13.86 11.83
CA ILE A 451 15.97 13.02 11.23
C ILE A 451 16.39 11.96 12.25
N ILE A 452 16.37 10.69 11.84
CA ILE A 452 16.69 9.56 12.73
C ILE A 452 17.45 8.51 11.93
N VAL A 453 18.60 8.08 12.41
CA VAL A 453 19.25 6.85 11.95
C VAL A 453 18.76 5.70 12.84
N PHE A 454 17.92 4.83 12.30
CA PHE A 454 17.45 3.61 12.94
C PHE A 454 18.53 2.53 12.87
N ASN A 455 18.89 1.94 14.01
CA ASN A 455 19.68 0.72 14.08
C ASN A 455 18.75 -0.49 13.97
N VAL A 456 18.33 -0.79 12.75
CA VAL A 456 17.30 -1.80 12.49
C VAL A 456 17.77 -3.21 12.90
N GLU A 457 19.05 -3.54 12.68
CA GLU A 457 19.63 -4.82 13.12
C GLU A 457 19.49 -5.04 14.63
N GLN A 458 19.83 -4.01 15.43
CA GLN A 458 19.66 -4.06 16.88
C GLN A 458 18.18 -4.14 17.28
N MET A 459 17.32 -3.38 16.61
CA MET A 459 15.88 -3.37 16.88
C MET A 459 15.20 -4.71 16.58
N VAL A 460 15.66 -5.43 15.55
CA VAL A 460 15.18 -6.79 15.25
C VAL A 460 15.60 -7.75 16.36
N THR A 461 16.84 -7.64 16.85
CA THR A 461 17.35 -8.49 17.94
C THR A 461 16.60 -8.25 19.26
N GLU A 462 16.27 -7.00 19.57
CA GLU A 462 15.57 -6.61 20.81
C GLU A 462 14.03 -6.64 20.70
N ASN A 463 13.49 -7.01 19.52
CA ASN A 463 12.06 -6.94 19.22
C ASN A 463 11.44 -5.57 19.58
N THR A 464 12.16 -4.49 19.24
CA THR A 464 11.78 -3.13 19.62
C THR A 464 10.44 -2.72 19.02
N PHE A 465 10.07 -3.26 17.84
CA PHE A 465 8.77 -3.02 17.22
C PHE A 465 7.60 -3.38 18.15
N ALA A 466 7.66 -4.50 18.86
CA ALA A 466 6.62 -4.88 19.81
C ALA A 466 6.47 -3.86 20.95
N GLN A 467 7.58 -3.28 21.42
CA GLN A 467 7.58 -2.24 22.45
C GLN A 467 6.95 -0.93 21.94
N LEU A 468 7.28 -0.53 20.70
CA LEU A 468 6.66 0.62 20.03
C LEU A 468 5.14 0.43 19.89
N MET A 469 4.70 -0.74 19.43
CA MET A 469 3.27 -1.05 19.30
C MET A 469 2.55 -1.09 20.65
N SER A 470 3.22 -1.61 21.69
CA SER A 470 2.67 -1.61 23.06
C SER A 470 2.47 -0.18 23.57
N ALA A 471 3.47 0.69 23.40
CA ALA A 471 3.38 2.10 23.76
C ALA A 471 2.29 2.83 22.97
N LEU A 472 2.23 2.63 21.65
CA LEU A 472 1.22 3.21 20.77
C LEU A 472 -0.22 2.86 21.20
N LYS A 473 -0.46 1.62 21.61
CA LYS A 473 -1.78 1.15 22.06
C LYS A 473 -2.13 1.58 23.48
N ALA A 474 -1.15 1.95 24.30
CA ALA A 474 -1.35 2.23 25.71
C ALA A 474 -2.12 3.53 25.96
N LYS A 475 -1.82 4.59 25.20
CA LYS A 475 -2.42 5.93 25.36
C LYS A 475 -2.04 6.87 24.22
N LYS A 476 -2.69 8.03 24.17
CA LYS A 476 -2.29 9.17 23.33
C LYS A 476 -1.24 10.04 24.03
N TYR A 477 -0.17 10.34 23.30
CA TYR A 477 0.93 11.21 23.72
C TYR A 477 0.79 12.64 23.17
N TRP A 478 1.60 13.58 23.67
CA TRP A 478 1.51 15.00 23.33
C TRP A 478 2.03 15.26 21.90
N PHE A 479 3.26 14.82 21.61
CA PHE A 479 3.90 14.79 20.28
C PHE A 479 3.82 13.41 19.62
N LEU A 480 2.75 12.67 19.91
CA LEU A 480 2.36 11.44 19.23
C LEU A 480 3.50 10.41 19.17
N ASP A 481 4.01 10.12 17.98
CA ASP A 481 5.02 9.10 17.72
C ASP A 481 6.43 9.53 18.11
N GLN A 482 6.75 10.84 18.08
CA GLN A 482 8.01 11.36 18.64
C GLN A 482 8.11 11.04 20.13
N ASP A 483 7.02 11.17 20.88
CA ASP A 483 6.96 10.82 22.31
C ASP A 483 7.06 9.32 22.55
N ILE A 484 6.41 8.50 21.72
CA ILE A 484 6.51 7.03 21.79
C ILE A 484 7.97 6.61 21.62
N MET A 485 8.66 7.15 20.61
CA MET A 485 10.07 6.84 20.37
C MET A 485 10.98 7.37 21.48
N ASN A 486 10.75 8.58 21.99
CA ASN A 486 11.52 9.10 23.13
C ASN A 486 11.32 8.26 24.40
N LYS A 487 10.12 7.70 24.61
CA LYS A 487 9.84 6.74 25.69
C LYS A 487 10.58 5.42 25.49
N VAL A 488 10.47 4.81 24.32
CA VAL A 488 10.98 3.46 24.06
C VAL A 488 12.51 3.46 23.88
N PHE A 489 13.09 4.53 23.33
CA PHE A 489 14.52 4.62 23.03
C PHE A 489 15.32 5.34 24.13
N PHE A 490 14.69 5.73 25.24
CA PHE A 490 15.35 6.44 26.33
C PHE A 490 16.61 5.69 26.82
N GLY A 491 17.72 6.41 26.99
CA GLY A 491 19.02 5.84 27.35
C GLY A 491 19.73 5.05 26.24
N ARG A 492 19.17 4.98 25.03
CA ARG A 492 19.69 4.24 23.88
C ARG A 492 19.77 5.11 22.62
N VAL A 493 20.15 6.38 22.77
CA VAL A 493 20.23 7.38 21.70
C VAL A 493 21.66 7.89 21.54
N LYS A 494 22.18 7.86 20.31
CA LYS A 494 23.40 8.59 19.92
C LYS A 494 23.01 9.99 19.45
N PHE A 495 23.41 11.03 20.18
CA PHE A 495 23.10 12.40 19.75
C PHE A 495 23.94 12.85 18.55
N LEU A 496 23.26 13.23 17.48
CA LEU A 496 23.84 13.84 16.29
C LEU A 496 24.07 15.35 16.50
N PRO A 497 25.04 15.94 15.76
CA PRO A 497 25.25 17.39 15.75
C PRO A 497 24.00 18.17 15.30
N LEU A 498 23.81 19.38 15.83
CA LEU A 498 22.62 20.20 15.60
C LEU A 498 22.47 20.65 14.13
N GLU A 499 23.58 20.67 13.38
CA GLU A 499 23.64 20.95 11.95
C GLU A 499 22.77 19.99 11.12
N TRP A 500 22.50 18.79 11.64
CA TRP A 500 21.64 17.80 10.98
C TRP A 500 20.15 18.03 11.20
N ASN A 501 19.75 19.03 12.00
CA ASN A 501 18.33 19.34 12.20
C ASN A 501 18.17 20.81 12.60
N VAL A 502 18.42 21.70 11.64
CA VAL A 502 18.38 23.14 11.86
C VAL A 502 16.96 23.64 11.62
N TYR A 503 16.27 24.04 12.69
CA TYR A 503 14.99 24.71 12.58
C TYR A 503 15.12 26.00 11.77
N HIS A 504 14.23 26.17 10.79
CA HIS A 504 14.19 27.40 10.01
C HIS A 504 13.79 28.61 10.87
N GLY A 505 12.97 28.42 11.91
CA GLY A 505 12.59 29.47 12.85
C GLY A 505 11.20 30.07 12.61
N ASN A 506 10.41 29.49 11.71
CA ASN A 506 9.07 29.93 11.41
C ASN A 506 9.07 31.37 10.83
N GLY A 507 8.19 32.24 11.31
CA GLY A 507 8.20 33.66 10.94
C GLY A 507 9.11 34.55 11.80
N ASN A 508 9.62 34.05 12.94
CA ASN A 508 10.47 34.82 13.84
C ASN A 508 11.40 33.93 14.68
N THR A 509 12.67 33.91 14.32
CA THR A 509 13.71 33.12 15.02
C THR A 509 14.09 33.72 16.38
N ASP A 510 13.83 35.02 16.63
CA ASP A 510 14.38 35.72 17.79
C ASP A 510 13.47 35.69 19.04
N ASP A 511 12.24 35.18 18.94
CA ASP A 511 11.30 35.13 20.08
C ASP A 511 11.62 33.98 21.05
N PHE A 512 12.03 32.83 20.52
CA PHE A 512 12.16 31.60 21.30
C PHE A 512 13.60 31.22 21.60
N PHE A 513 14.44 31.06 20.57
CA PHE A 513 15.77 30.46 20.70
C PHE A 513 16.77 31.28 21.55
N PRO A 514 16.80 32.62 21.51
CA PRO A 514 17.69 33.43 22.35
C PRO A 514 17.46 33.23 23.86
N ASN A 515 16.26 32.78 24.24
CA ASN A 515 15.86 32.57 25.62
C ASN A 515 16.24 31.18 26.17
N LEU A 516 16.88 30.30 25.37
CA LEU A 516 17.36 28.99 25.80
C LEU A 516 18.61 29.07 26.70
N LYS A 517 19.23 27.94 27.07
CA LYS A 517 20.56 27.98 27.69
C LYS A 517 21.53 28.67 26.73
N PHE A 518 22.38 29.58 27.22
CA PHE A 518 23.27 30.36 26.37
C PHE A 518 24.15 29.47 25.47
N SER A 519 24.68 28.35 26.00
CA SER A 519 25.43 27.37 25.21
C SER A 519 24.59 26.66 24.15
N THR A 520 23.31 26.40 24.40
CA THR A 520 22.38 25.86 23.38
C THR A 520 22.12 26.91 22.30
N TYR A 521 21.88 28.16 22.66
CA TYR A 521 21.69 29.24 21.70
C TYR A 521 22.94 29.47 20.82
N MET A 522 24.14 29.46 21.41
CA MET A 522 25.39 29.56 20.63
C MET A 522 25.56 28.40 19.63
N ARG A 523 25.25 27.15 20.05
CA ARG A 523 25.25 26.00 19.14
C ARG A 523 24.21 26.14 18.03
N PHE A 524 23.02 26.65 18.34
CA PHE A 524 21.97 26.92 17.36
C PHE A 524 22.41 27.97 16.33
N LEU A 525 22.98 29.09 16.77
CA LEU A 525 23.54 30.10 15.88
C LEU A 525 24.67 29.55 15.01
N GLN A 526 25.55 28.72 15.57
CA GLN A 526 26.61 28.06 14.80
C GLN A 526 26.04 27.12 13.74
N ALA A 527 25.06 26.28 14.11
CA ALA A 527 24.43 25.34 13.19
C ALA A 527 23.72 26.04 12.02
N ARG A 528 23.05 27.17 12.28
CA ARG A 528 22.39 27.98 11.25
C ARG A 528 23.34 28.58 10.21
N ARG A 529 24.62 28.74 10.52
CA ARG A 529 25.61 29.27 9.56
C ARG A 529 26.04 28.23 8.53
N ASN A 530 25.96 26.94 8.87
CA ASN A 530 26.32 25.84 7.98
C ASN A 530 25.42 24.62 8.23
N PRO A 531 24.11 24.71 7.91
CA PRO A 531 23.20 23.61 8.10
C PRO A 531 23.54 22.46 7.14
N LYS A 532 23.45 21.22 7.62
CA LYS A 532 23.49 20.00 6.80
C LYS A 532 22.09 19.54 6.41
N MET A 533 21.11 19.85 7.24
CA MET A 533 19.68 19.71 6.94
C MET A 533 18.92 20.87 7.56
N ILE A 534 18.00 21.44 6.79
CA ILE A 534 17.12 22.53 7.18
C ILE A 534 15.72 21.97 7.36
N HIS A 535 15.13 22.21 8.53
CA HIS A 535 13.81 21.70 8.91
C HIS A 535 12.80 22.84 8.95
N TYR A 536 11.83 22.81 8.02
CA TYR A 536 10.75 23.78 7.93
C TYR A 536 9.61 23.47 8.91
N ALA A 537 9.94 23.07 10.14
CA ALA A 537 8.97 22.70 11.17
C ALA A 537 8.07 23.89 11.60
N GLY A 538 6.83 23.58 11.96
CA GLY A 538 5.82 24.55 12.40
C GLY A 538 4.90 25.05 11.27
N GLU A 539 4.27 26.21 11.49
CA GLU A 539 3.14 26.69 10.68
C GLU A 539 3.53 27.34 9.34
N ASN A 540 4.48 28.29 9.37
CA ASN A 540 4.93 28.97 8.16
C ASN A 540 5.82 28.04 7.33
N LYS A 541 5.32 27.60 6.19
CA LYS A 541 6.03 26.71 5.25
C LYS A 541 6.52 27.49 4.04
N PRO A 542 7.71 27.16 3.49
CA PRO A 542 8.25 27.89 2.33
C PRO A 542 7.39 27.74 1.08
N TRP A 543 6.63 26.65 0.92
CA TRP A 543 5.67 26.50 -0.20
C TRP A 543 4.34 27.25 -0.01
N ASN A 544 4.14 27.92 1.14
CA ASN A 544 2.96 28.73 1.44
C ASN A 544 3.29 30.22 1.56
N THR A 545 4.52 30.57 1.93
CA THR A 545 4.97 31.96 2.10
C THR A 545 6.47 32.07 1.82
N GLU A 546 6.87 33.13 1.12
CA GLU A 546 8.29 33.47 0.89
C GLU A 546 8.94 34.11 2.13
N LYS A 547 8.14 34.56 3.10
CA LYS A 547 8.60 35.32 4.28
C LYS A 547 9.03 34.38 5.42
N VAL A 548 9.95 33.49 5.13
CA VAL A 548 10.54 32.55 6.09
C VAL A 548 12.04 32.47 5.86
N ASP A 549 12.79 32.18 6.93
CA ASP A 549 14.22 31.93 6.82
C ASP A 549 14.48 30.66 5.98
N PHE A 550 15.63 30.64 5.30
CA PHE A 550 16.03 29.56 4.39
C PHE A 550 15.02 29.28 3.26
N TYR A 551 14.25 30.29 2.87
CA TYR A 551 13.31 30.18 1.75
C TYR A 551 14.02 29.83 0.44
N ASP A 552 15.16 30.46 0.17
CA ASP A 552 15.92 30.24 -1.07
C ASP A 552 16.48 28.81 -1.15
N ASP A 553 16.90 28.22 -0.02
CA ASP A 553 17.31 26.82 0.07
C ASP A 553 16.15 25.85 -0.24
N PHE A 554 14.90 26.24 0.00
CA PHE A 554 13.76 25.46 -0.45
C PHE A 554 13.49 25.67 -1.93
N LEU A 555 13.48 26.93 -2.36
CA LEU A 555 13.14 27.32 -3.73
C LEU A 555 14.13 26.72 -4.74
N GLU A 556 15.44 26.71 -4.47
CA GLU A 556 16.46 26.12 -5.34
C GLU A 556 16.16 24.65 -5.69
N ASN A 557 15.53 23.93 -4.76
CA ASN A 557 15.18 22.51 -4.90
C ASN A 557 13.82 22.29 -5.59
N VAL A 558 13.02 23.34 -5.77
CA VAL A 558 11.72 23.31 -6.48
C VAL A 558 11.82 23.85 -7.90
N LEU A 559 12.75 24.78 -8.16
CA LEU A 559 13.01 25.32 -9.50
C LEU A 559 13.35 24.19 -10.49
N SER A 560 12.88 24.31 -11.73
CA SER A 560 13.00 23.29 -12.79
C SER A 560 12.33 21.94 -12.49
N THR A 561 11.49 21.86 -11.45
CA THR A 561 10.66 20.68 -11.18
C THR A 561 9.23 20.87 -11.68
N PRO A 562 8.42 19.81 -11.83
CA PRO A 562 7.01 19.92 -12.18
C PRO A 562 6.15 20.74 -11.20
N TRP A 563 6.66 21.05 -10.01
CA TRP A 563 5.98 21.85 -8.99
C TRP A 563 6.40 23.33 -8.98
N GLU A 564 7.37 23.75 -9.80
CA GLU A 564 7.82 25.14 -9.88
C GLU A 564 6.65 26.10 -10.11
N LYS A 565 5.83 25.83 -11.13
CA LYS A 565 4.65 26.68 -11.39
C LYS A 565 3.63 26.65 -10.26
N GLU A 566 3.54 25.53 -9.54
CA GLU A 566 2.60 25.36 -8.43
C GLU A 566 2.98 26.24 -7.24
N ILE A 567 4.27 26.42 -6.96
CA ILE A 567 4.72 27.28 -5.84
C ILE A 567 4.27 28.73 -6.06
N TYR A 568 4.45 29.26 -7.28
CA TYR A 568 4.03 30.61 -7.61
C TYR A 568 2.53 30.79 -7.45
N TYR A 569 1.71 29.83 -7.90
CA TYR A 569 0.26 29.91 -7.70
C TYR A 569 -0.18 29.78 -6.23
N ARG A 570 0.53 28.99 -5.41
CA ARG A 570 0.24 28.86 -3.98
C ARG A 570 0.58 30.12 -3.19
N GLN A 571 1.67 30.80 -3.56
CA GLN A 571 2.18 31.97 -2.85
C GLN A 571 1.66 33.30 -3.39
N LEU A 572 1.18 33.33 -4.64
CA LEU A 572 0.48 34.51 -5.15
C LEU A 572 -0.62 34.84 -4.13
N PRO A 573 -0.65 36.08 -3.60
CA PRO A 573 -1.79 36.50 -2.84
C PRO A 573 -2.99 36.23 -3.74
N VAL A 574 -4.00 35.49 -3.25
CA VAL A 574 -5.31 35.50 -3.90
C VAL A 574 -5.55 36.97 -4.13
N ALA A 575 -5.48 37.41 -5.38
CA ALA A 575 -5.67 38.80 -5.71
C ALA A 575 -6.94 39.14 -4.95
N THR A 576 -6.84 40.11 -4.04
CA THR A 576 -8.02 40.82 -3.60
C THR A 576 -8.71 41.12 -4.90
N VAL A 577 -9.78 40.38 -5.17
CA VAL A 577 -10.72 40.73 -6.21
C VAL A 577 -11.22 42.05 -5.68
N VAL A 578 -10.56 43.12 -6.12
CA VAL A 578 -11.13 44.44 -6.14
C VAL A 578 -12.50 44.18 -6.75
N PRO A 579 -13.61 44.49 -6.08
CA PRO A 579 -14.91 44.43 -6.71
C PRO A 579 -14.92 45.53 -7.77
N ASN A 580 -14.27 45.27 -8.91
CA ASN A 580 -14.51 46.00 -10.13
C ASN A 580 -15.91 45.59 -10.56
N GLN A 581 -16.78 46.57 -10.40
CA GLN A 581 -18.14 46.65 -10.86
C GLN A 581 -18.38 45.80 -12.13
N HIS A 582 -19.35 44.90 -12.00
CA HIS A 582 -20.10 44.25 -13.07
C HIS A 582 -19.29 43.47 -14.13
N THR A 583 -19.08 42.19 -13.85
CA THR A 583 -19.48 41.16 -14.82
C THR A 583 -19.91 39.89 -14.08
N GLU A 584 -21.22 39.74 -13.87
CA GLU A 584 -21.80 38.50 -13.36
C GLU A 584 -21.55 37.37 -14.37
N LEU A 585 -20.63 36.46 -14.08
CA LEU A 585 -20.79 35.08 -14.50
C LEU A 585 -21.79 34.44 -13.54
N GLN A 586 -23.08 34.55 -13.90
CA GLN A 586 -24.16 33.84 -13.22
C GLN A 586 -23.87 32.33 -13.25
N GLN A 587 -23.33 31.80 -12.16
CA GLN A 587 -23.59 30.40 -11.84
C GLN A 587 -25.09 30.29 -11.54
N THR A 588 -25.86 29.86 -12.53
CA THR A 588 -27.27 29.54 -12.37
C THR A 588 -27.41 28.47 -11.30
N VAL A 589 -27.69 28.88 -10.07
CA VAL A 589 -28.10 27.98 -8.99
C VAL A 589 -29.38 27.30 -9.46
N LEU A 590 -29.29 26.01 -9.77
CA LEU A 590 -30.41 25.17 -10.19
C LEU A 590 -31.62 25.42 -9.28
N LEU A 591 -32.80 25.59 -9.85
CA LEU A 591 -34.05 25.92 -9.13
C LEU A 591 -34.30 24.96 -7.95
N GLN A 592 -33.95 23.69 -8.13
CA GLN A 592 -34.03 22.64 -7.11
C GLN A 592 -33.17 22.95 -5.87
N THR A 593 -31.99 23.56 -6.05
CA THR A 593 -31.09 23.95 -4.96
C THR A 593 -31.62 25.15 -4.20
N LYS A 594 -32.28 26.10 -4.88
CA LYS A 594 -32.97 27.23 -4.23
C LYS A 594 -34.15 26.75 -3.40
N ILE A 595 -34.99 25.88 -3.96
CA ILE A 595 -36.14 25.28 -3.27
C ILE A 595 -35.67 24.45 -2.06
N LYS A 596 -34.64 23.62 -2.22
CA LYS A 596 -34.06 22.83 -1.12
C LYS A 596 -33.57 23.74 0.00
N ARG A 597 -32.80 24.79 -0.30
CA ARG A 597 -32.30 25.72 0.73
C ARG A 597 -33.43 26.41 1.50
N ALA A 598 -34.53 26.76 0.84
CA ALA A 598 -35.69 27.36 1.49
C ALA A 598 -36.44 26.38 2.41
N LEU A 599 -36.58 25.12 2.01
CA LEU A 599 -37.37 24.12 2.76
C LEU A 599 -36.57 23.45 3.90
N MET A 600 -35.26 23.30 3.74
CA MET A 600 -34.42 22.53 4.68
C MET A 600 -34.48 23.00 6.15
N PRO A 601 -34.57 24.30 6.48
CA PRO A 601 -34.74 24.76 7.86
C PRO A 601 -36.03 24.22 8.50
N TYR A 602 -37.15 24.23 7.76
CA TYR A 602 -38.44 23.72 8.24
C TYR A 602 -38.42 22.20 8.35
N VAL A 603 -37.82 21.51 7.37
CA VAL A 603 -37.69 20.04 7.40
C VAL A 603 -36.77 19.60 8.54
N ASN A 604 -35.69 20.32 8.83
CA ASN A 604 -34.81 20.04 9.98
C ASN A 604 -35.52 20.28 11.32
N LYS A 605 -36.43 21.24 11.40
CA LYS A 605 -37.25 21.49 12.60
C LYS A 605 -38.32 20.42 12.82
N TYR A 606 -38.99 19.95 11.75
CA TYR A 606 -40.07 18.96 11.82
C TYR A 606 -39.58 17.51 11.85
N ALA A 607 -38.46 17.23 11.19
CA ALA A 607 -37.81 15.92 11.14
C ALA A 607 -36.28 16.11 11.26
N PRO A 608 -35.75 16.18 12.49
CA PRO A 608 -34.32 16.32 12.73
C PRO A 608 -33.51 15.20 12.09
N VAL A 609 -32.25 15.50 11.76
CA VAL A 609 -31.31 14.55 11.18
C VAL A 609 -31.14 13.35 12.13
N GLY A 610 -31.27 12.13 11.61
CA GLY A 610 -31.21 10.89 12.40
C GLY A 610 -32.54 10.41 12.98
N SER A 611 -33.63 11.19 12.90
CA SER A 611 -34.94 10.75 13.43
C SER A 611 -35.61 9.66 12.56
N PRO A 612 -36.41 8.75 13.14
CA PRO A 612 -37.18 7.76 12.38
C PRO A 612 -38.10 8.39 11.31
N ARG A 613 -38.60 9.60 11.62
CA ARG A 613 -39.43 10.41 10.72
C ARG A 613 -38.65 10.94 9.51
N ARG A 614 -37.39 11.35 9.72
CA ARG A 614 -36.46 11.74 8.64
C ARG A 614 -36.15 10.56 7.72
N ASN A 615 -35.94 9.38 8.30
CA ASN A 615 -35.65 8.17 7.52
C ASN A 615 -36.84 7.75 6.65
N LYS A 616 -38.09 7.88 7.15
CA LYS A 616 -39.30 7.69 6.33
C LYS A 616 -39.41 8.73 5.20
N LEU A 617 -39.16 10.01 5.48
CA LEU A 617 -39.21 11.08 4.47
C LEU A 617 -38.17 10.88 3.36
N ILE A 618 -36.94 10.49 3.73
CA ILE A 618 -35.87 10.16 2.77
C ILE A 618 -36.28 8.97 1.90
N LYS A 619 -36.82 7.91 2.51
CA LYS A 619 -37.27 6.70 1.79
C LYS A 619 -38.38 7.01 0.78
N TYR A 620 -39.34 7.86 1.12
CA TYR A 620 -40.39 8.31 0.20
C TYR A 620 -39.86 9.26 -0.88
N TYR A 621 -38.96 10.19 -0.54
CA TYR A 621 -38.32 11.09 -1.50
C TYR A 621 -37.58 10.32 -2.60
N TYR A 622 -36.77 9.32 -2.24
CA TYR A 622 -36.06 8.49 -3.22
C TYR A 622 -36.98 7.56 -4.01
N LYS A 623 -38.09 7.09 -3.41
CA LYS A 623 -39.11 6.30 -4.12
C LYS A 623 -39.81 7.14 -5.20
N VAL A 624 -40.20 8.38 -4.88
CA VAL A 624 -40.82 9.32 -5.83
C VAL A 624 -39.83 9.81 -6.89
N ARG A 625 -38.57 10.04 -6.51
CA ARG A 625 -37.51 10.47 -7.44
C ARG A 625 -37.21 9.39 -8.50
N ARG A 626 -37.13 8.10 -8.11
CA ARG A 626 -36.99 6.99 -9.07
C ARG A 626 -38.14 6.90 -10.06
N SER A 627 -39.39 7.06 -9.61
CA SER A 627 -40.56 7.02 -10.50
C SER A 627 -40.67 8.18 -11.50
N ILE A 628 -39.93 9.28 -11.31
CA ILE A 628 -40.01 10.49 -12.18
C ILE A 628 -38.77 10.62 -13.08
N LEU A 629 -37.60 10.09 -12.68
CA LEU A 629 -36.33 10.31 -13.39
C LEU A 629 -35.69 9.03 -13.98
N GLY A 630 -36.34 7.86 -13.85
CA GLY A 630 -35.77 6.56 -14.21
C GLY A 630 -35.04 5.91 -13.04
#